data_AF-A0A0F9D4X5-F1
#
_entry.id   AF-A0A0F9D4X5-F1
#
_cell.length_a   1.000
_cell.length_b   1.000
_cell.length_c   1.000
_cell.angle_alpha   90.00
_cell.angle_beta   90.00
_cell.angle_gamma   90.00
#
_symmetry.space_group_name_H-M   'P 1'
#
loop_
_entity.id
_entity.type
_entity.pdbx_description
1 polymer ?
#
loop_
_entity_poly.entity_id
_entity_poly.type
_entity_poly.pdbx_seq_one_letter_code
_entity_poly.pdbx_strand_id
1 'polypeptide(L)'
;CNNVPQASCVVQVVPTSPFIRSESISEAIKKFQSSDEIRSVVGCRGQSLYTWTDGRPAYRRNAALPNSDELDLTLHETTGLYVMDPGSVTRSGLRVDPDYCVPHLLSPVESIDINNQADWDLAQLVWRGLHA
;
A
#
# COMPACT_ATOMS: atom_id res chain seq x y z
N CYS A 1 -33.01 -11.36 6.02
CA CYS A 1 -32.10 -10.40 5.36
C CYS A 1 -30.65 -10.92 5.38
N ASN A 2 -30.41 -12.17 4.96
CA ASN A 2 -29.16 -12.90 5.26
C ASN A 2 -28.30 -13.22 4.03
N ASN A 3 -28.59 -12.62 2.87
CA ASN A 3 -27.75 -12.77 1.69
C ASN A 3 -26.63 -11.73 1.75
N VAL A 4 -25.56 -12.04 2.48
CA VAL A 4 -24.26 -11.46 2.15
C VAL A 4 -23.87 -12.13 0.82
N PRO A 5 -23.72 -11.37 -0.28
CA PRO A 5 -23.31 -11.97 -1.55
C PRO A 5 -22.00 -12.74 -1.34
N GLN A 6 -21.92 -13.96 -1.87
CA GLN A 6 -20.69 -14.75 -1.83
C GLN A 6 -19.65 -14.09 -2.74
N ALA A 7 -18.90 -13.15 -2.18
CA ALA A 7 -17.78 -12.52 -2.83
C ALA A 7 -16.53 -13.41 -2.67
N SER A 8 -15.73 -13.56 -3.73
CA SER A 8 -14.45 -14.27 -3.65
C SER A 8 -13.35 -13.43 -2.99
N CYS A 9 -13.51 -12.11 -2.96
CA CYS A 9 -12.67 -11.18 -2.22
C CYS A 9 -13.45 -9.88 -1.96
N VAL A 10 -13.01 -9.09 -0.98
CA VAL A 10 -13.43 -7.71 -0.77
C VAL A 10 -12.30 -6.80 -1.23
N VAL A 11 -12.59 -5.84 -2.11
CA VAL A 11 -11.63 -4.83 -2.55
C VAL A 11 -12.03 -3.49 -1.94
N GLN A 12 -11.09 -2.85 -1.25
CA GLN A 12 -11.24 -1.50 -0.76
C GLN A 12 -10.22 -0.60 -1.44
N VAL A 13 -10.72 0.45 -2.10
CA VAL A 13 -9.92 1.56 -2.62
C VAL A 13 -10.33 2.80 -1.83
N VAL A 14 -9.37 3.46 -1.19
CA VAL A 14 -9.66 4.59 -0.30
C VAL A 14 -9.68 5.90 -1.11
N PRO A 15 -10.74 6.72 -1.04
CA PRO A 15 -10.87 7.91 -1.87
C PRO A 15 -9.79 8.98 -1.66
N THR A 16 -9.13 8.99 -0.49
CA THR A 16 -8.02 9.90 -0.20
C THR A 16 -6.75 9.55 -0.98
N SER A 17 -6.70 8.37 -1.63
CA SER A 17 -5.64 7.96 -2.56
C SER A 17 -6.14 8.04 -4.01
N PRO A 18 -6.22 9.24 -4.61
CA PRO A 18 -6.99 9.48 -5.83
C PRO A 18 -6.37 8.89 -7.10
N PHE A 19 -5.11 8.45 -7.04
CA PHE A 19 -4.36 8.04 -8.23
C PHE A 19 -4.24 6.53 -8.43
N ILE A 20 -4.83 5.71 -7.54
CA ILE A 20 -4.83 4.24 -7.69
C ILE A 20 -5.40 3.87 -9.06
N ARG A 21 -4.61 3.15 -9.87
CA ARG A 21 -5.02 2.77 -11.23
C ARG A 21 -5.80 1.46 -11.26
N SER A 22 -6.65 1.31 -12.27
CA SER A 22 -7.39 0.07 -12.55
C SER A 22 -6.46 -1.12 -12.74
N GLU A 23 -5.29 -0.91 -13.33
CA GLU A 23 -4.30 -1.95 -13.58
C GLU A 23 -3.74 -2.48 -12.26
N SER A 24 -3.36 -1.60 -11.33
CA SER A 24 -2.85 -1.99 -10.01
C SER A 24 -3.92 -2.69 -9.15
N ILE A 25 -5.18 -2.26 -9.24
CA ILE A 25 -6.30 -2.99 -8.60
C ILE A 25 -6.39 -4.42 -9.19
N SER A 26 -6.34 -4.54 -10.51
CA SER A 26 -6.44 -5.83 -11.21
C SER A 26 -5.27 -6.76 -10.87
N GLU A 27 -4.05 -6.23 -10.80
CA GLU A 27 -2.86 -6.98 -10.40
C GLU A 27 -2.90 -7.42 -8.94
N ALA A 28 -3.39 -6.56 -8.03
CA ALA A 28 -3.57 -6.91 -6.63
C ALA A 28 -4.58 -8.06 -6.46
N ILE A 29 -5.70 -8.05 -7.22
CA ILE A 29 -6.67 -9.14 -7.21
C ILE A 29 -6.04 -10.43 -7.75
N LYS A 30 -5.31 -10.38 -8.87
CA LYS A 30 -4.60 -11.56 -9.40
C LYS A 30 -3.59 -12.12 -8.39
N LYS A 31 -2.88 -11.24 -7.69
CA LYS A 31 -1.94 -11.63 -6.63
C LYS A 31 -2.67 -12.33 -5.48
N PHE A 32 -3.80 -11.79 -5.04
CA PHE A 32 -4.64 -12.41 -4.01
C PHE A 32 -5.08 -13.83 -4.43
N GLN A 33 -5.48 -14.00 -5.70
CA GLN A 33 -5.95 -15.26 -6.25
C GLN A 33 -4.84 -16.26 -6.60
N SER A 34 -3.57 -15.88 -6.47
CA SER A 34 -2.43 -16.74 -6.83
C SER A 34 -2.17 -17.87 -5.84
N SER A 35 -2.73 -17.79 -4.64
CA SER A 35 -2.62 -18.82 -3.59
C SER A 35 -3.78 -18.70 -2.60
N ASP A 36 -4.36 -19.85 -2.22
CA ASP A 36 -5.41 -19.93 -1.19
C ASP A 36 -4.89 -19.61 0.24
N GLU A 37 -3.57 -19.50 0.41
CA GLU A 37 -2.94 -19.08 1.66
C GLU A 37 -3.01 -17.56 1.85
N ILE A 38 -3.11 -16.77 0.77
CA ILE A 38 -3.14 -15.31 0.87
C ILE A 38 -4.53 -14.86 1.33
N ARG A 39 -4.56 -14.14 2.46
CA ARG A 39 -5.80 -13.60 3.06
C ARG A 39 -5.91 -12.09 2.94
N SER A 40 -4.80 -11.41 2.62
CA SER A 40 -4.83 -10.00 2.26
C SER A 40 -3.69 -9.60 1.31
N VAL A 41 -3.98 -8.69 0.38
CA VAL A 41 -3.01 -7.98 -0.44
C VAL A 41 -3.12 -6.50 -0.13
N VAL A 42 -2.00 -5.87 0.21
CA VAL A 42 -1.98 -4.48 0.71
C VAL A 42 -1.16 -3.59 -0.22
N GLY A 43 -1.71 -2.45 -0.63
CA GLY A 43 -1.01 -1.43 -1.40
C GLY A 43 0.10 -0.79 -0.57
N CYS A 44 1.36 -1.08 -0.91
CA CYS A 44 2.54 -0.59 -0.23
C CYS A 44 3.43 0.23 -1.16
N ARG A 45 4.25 1.10 -0.58
CA ARG A 45 5.30 1.82 -1.29
C ARG A 45 6.66 1.35 -0.75
N GLY A 46 7.55 1.02 -1.68
CA GLY A 46 8.94 0.66 -1.38
C GLY A 46 9.88 1.83 -1.66
N GLN A 47 10.69 2.21 -0.66
CA GLN A 47 11.69 3.26 -0.77
C GLN A 47 12.97 2.89 -0.01
N SER A 48 14.13 3.16 -0.60
CA SER A 48 15.40 3.18 0.11
C SER A 48 15.52 4.50 0.88
N LEU A 49 15.48 4.44 2.22
CA LEU A 49 15.39 5.62 3.07
C LEU A 49 16.54 5.69 4.08
N TYR A 50 17.06 6.91 4.27
CA TYR A 50 17.97 7.24 5.37
C TYR A 50 17.16 7.47 6.65
N THR A 51 16.73 6.40 7.31
CA THR A 51 15.83 6.44 8.47
C THR A 51 16.52 6.87 9.78
N TRP A 52 15.75 7.50 10.67
CA TRP A 52 16.21 7.90 12.00
C TRP A 52 15.32 7.25 13.06
N THR A 53 15.93 6.72 14.12
CA THR A 53 15.24 6.10 15.27
C THR A 53 15.80 6.69 16.56
N ASP A 54 14.93 7.11 17.47
CA ASP A 54 15.30 7.70 18.76
C ASP A 54 16.34 8.83 18.66
N GLY A 55 16.19 9.68 17.64
CA GLY A 55 17.08 10.82 17.38
C GLY A 55 18.45 10.45 16.80
N ARG A 56 18.64 9.22 16.32
CA ARG A 56 19.91 8.74 15.76
C ARG A 56 19.74 8.13 14.37
N PRO A 57 20.74 8.24 13.46
CA PRO A 57 20.74 7.54 12.18
C PRO A 57 20.62 6.02 12.34
N ALA A 58 19.60 5.42 11.73
CA ALA A 58 19.35 3.97 11.74
C ALA A 58 19.80 3.27 10.44
N TYR A 59 20.48 4.00 9.55
CA TYR A 59 20.95 3.51 8.24
C TYR A 59 22.46 3.22 8.17
N ARG A 60 23.23 3.53 9.22
CA ARG A 60 24.70 3.36 9.19
C ARG A 60 25.04 1.88 9.33
N ARG A 61 25.82 1.34 8.38
CA ARG A 61 26.43 0.01 8.47
C ARG A 61 27.90 0.15 8.81
N ASN A 62 28.36 -0.47 9.90
CA ASN A 62 29.77 -0.43 10.33
C ASN A 62 30.35 0.99 10.41
N ALA A 63 29.56 1.95 10.92
CA ALA A 63 29.86 3.38 11.00
C ALA A 63 30.02 4.14 9.66
N ALA A 64 29.92 3.48 8.51
CA ALA A 64 29.97 4.10 7.18
C ALA A 64 28.59 4.65 6.75
N LEU A 65 28.61 5.65 5.87
CA LEU A 65 27.43 6.17 5.18
C LEU A 65 27.24 5.35 3.88
N PRO A 66 26.17 4.55 3.78
CA PRO A 66 25.89 3.82 2.54
C PRO A 66 25.29 4.72 1.45
N ASN A 67 25.45 4.32 0.19
CA ASN A 67 24.70 4.86 -0.94
C ASN A 67 23.26 4.33 -0.94
N SER A 68 22.37 5.00 -1.68
CA SER A 68 20.94 4.69 -1.66
C SER A 68 20.58 3.32 -2.25
N ASP A 69 21.42 2.78 -3.13
CA ASP A 69 21.33 1.44 -3.71
C ASP A 69 21.82 0.33 -2.75
N GLU A 70 22.59 0.70 -1.73
CA GLU A 70 23.05 -0.22 -0.68
C GLU A 70 22.07 -0.31 0.50
N LEU A 71 21.10 0.60 0.58
CA LEU A 71 20.07 0.64 1.62
C LEU A 71 19.02 -0.46 1.40
N ASP A 72 18.54 -1.02 2.50
CA ASP A 72 17.41 -1.94 2.47
C ASP A 72 16.13 -1.20 2.05
N LEU A 73 15.28 -1.91 1.30
CA LEU A 73 14.00 -1.38 0.88
C LEU A 73 13.07 -1.26 2.10
N THR A 74 12.73 -0.03 2.48
CA THR A 74 11.68 0.22 3.46
C THR A 74 10.33 0.12 2.78
N LEU A 75 9.51 -0.84 3.24
CA LEU A 75 8.13 -0.99 2.84
C LEU A 75 7.22 -0.28 3.84
N HIS A 76 6.29 0.53 3.34
CA HIS A 76 5.24 1.13 4.15
C HIS A 76 3.89 1.02 3.43
N GLU A 77 2.83 0.83 4.20
CA GLU A 77 1.47 0.83 3.67
C GLU A 77 1.10 2.24 3.17
N THR A 78 0.47 2.31 2.01
CA THR A 78 -0.10 3.57 1.48
C THR A 78 -1.50 3.83 2.03
N THR A 79 -2.14 2.80 2.59
CA THR A 79 -3.54 2.77 3.01
C THR A 79 -4.58 2.99 1.89
N GLY A 80 -4.14 3.08 0.64
CA GLY A 80 -5.01 3.36 -0.50
C GLY A 80 -5.71 2.15 -1.12
N LEU A 81 -5.13 0.95 -1.00
CA LEU A 81 -5.61 -0.27 -1.66
C LEU A 81 -5.50 -1.50 -0.75
N TYR A 82 -6.61 -2.23 -0.62
CA TYR A 82 -6.69 -3.51 0.08
C TYR A 82 -7.51 -4.51 -0.72
N VAL A 83 -7.02 -5.74 -0.87
CA VAL A 83 -7.79 -6.91 -1.33
C VAL A 83 -7.79 -7.93 -0.20
N MET A 84 -8.97 -8.40 0.21
CA MET A 84 -9.14 -9.09 1.50
C MET A 84 -10.04 -10.32 1.37
N ASP A 85 -9.72 -11.37 2.13
CA ASP A 85 -10.62 -12.51 2.32
C ASP A 85 -11.86 -12.07 3.12
N PRO A 86 -13.09 -12.23 2.60
CA PRO A 86 -14.31 -11.85 3.33
C PRO A 86 -14.45 -12.61 4.66
N GLY A 87 -13.96 -13.86 4.71
CA GLY A 87 -13.94 -14.66 5.92
C GLY A 87 -13.05 -14.06 7.00
N SER A 88 -11.81 -13.71 6.66
CA SER A 88 -10.88 -13.04 7.59
C SER A 88 -11.46 -11.70 8.06
N VAL A 89 -11.99 -10.86 7.17
CA VAL A 89 -12.61 -9.57 7.55
C VAL A 89 -13.77 -9.79 8.53
N THR A 90 -14.63 -10.77 8.28
CA THR A 90 -15.78 -11.05 9.16
C THR A 90 -15.35 -11.55 10.54
N ARG A 91 -14.28 -12.35 10.61
CA ARG A 91 -13.78 -12.92 11.87
C ARG A 91 -13.00 -11.90 12.72
N SER A 92 -12.11 -11.13 12.09
CA SER A 92 -11.19 -10.23 12.80
C SER A 92 -11.67 -8.79 12.88
N GLY A 93 -12.52 -8.35 11.95
CA GLY A 93 -12.86 -6.94 11.78
C GLY A 93 -11.71 -6.09 11.22
N LEU A 94 -10.61 -6.70 10.76
CA LEU A 94 -9.41 -6.04 10.27
C LEU A 94 -9.30 -6.11 8.74
N ARG A 95 -8.59 -5.14 8.15
CA ARG A 95 -8.27 -5.12 6.71
C ARG A 95 -7.11 -6.04 6.33
N VAL A 96 -6.22 -6.30 7.27
CA VAL A 96 -4.99 -7.04 7.03
C VAL A 96 -4.95 -8.23 7.97
N ASP A 97 -4.67 -9.39 7.40
CA ASP A 97 -4.42 -10.62 8.13
C ASP A 97 -2.89 -10.77 8.26
N PRO A 98 -2.29 -10.46 9.43
CA PRO A 98 -0.85 -10.24 9.55
C PRO A 98 -0.01 -11.48 9.22
N ASP A 99 -0.57 -12.68 9.44
CA ASP A 99 0.12 -13.94 9.19
C ASP A 99 0.03 -14.36 7.71
N TYR A 100 -0.94 -13.81 6.97
CA TYR A 100 -1.29 -14.21 5.61
C TYR A 100 -1.49 -13.00 4.67
N CYS A 101 -0.65 -11.98 4.83
CA CYS A 101 -0.64 -10.79 3.99
C CYS A 101 0.53 -10.76 3.02
N VAL A 102 0.33 -10.10 1.88
CA VAL A 102 1.42 -9.80 0.93
C VAL A 102 1.36 -8.35 0.45
N PRO A 103 2.50 -7.66 0.30
CA PRO A 103 2.53 -6.30 -0.21
C PRO A 103 2.36 -6.27 -1.74
N HIS A 104 1.63 -5.29 -2.27
CA HIS A 104 1.55 -4.95 -3.69
C HIS A 104 2.15 -3.55 -3.88
N LEU A 105 3.24 -3.46 -4.63
CA LEU A 105 4.01 -2.21 -4.76
C LEU A 105 3.31 -1.23 -5.69
N LEU A 106 2.95 -0.07 -5.14
CA LEU A 106 2.39 1.04 -5.87
C LEU A 106 3.48 2.01 -6.34
N SER A 107 3.20 2.70 -7.44
CA SER A 107 4.05 3.77 -7.94
C SER A 107 4.07 4.98 -6.97
N PRO A 108 5.06 5.88 -7.07
CA PRO A 108 5.07 7.12 -6.28
C PRO A 108 3.78 7.94 -6.42
N VAL A 109 3.23 8.01 -7.64
CA VAL A 109 1.99 8.75 -7.93
C VAL A 109 0.79 8.08 -7.25
N GLU A 110 0.69 6.76 -7.33
CA GLU A 110 -0.37 5.98 -6.69
C GLU A 110 -0.29 5.98 -5.16
N SER A 111 0.89 6.27 -4.59
CA SER A 111 1.09 6.36 -3.14
C SER A 111 0.74 7.72 -2.52
N ILE A 112 0.28 8.69 -3.31
CA ILE A 112 -0.16 10.00 -2.79
C ILE A 112 -1.49 9.81 -2.04
N ASP A 113 -1.50 10.18 -0.76
CA ASP A 113 -2.67 10.15 0.12
C ASP A 113 -2.97 11.54 0.69
N ILE A 114 -4.23 11.95 0.62
CA ILE A 114 -4.68 13.29 0.95
C ILE A 114 -5.21 13.32 2.39
N ASN A 115 -4.42 13.89 3.30
CA ASN A 115 -4.80 14.08 4.71
C ASN A 115 -5.04 15.56 5.05
N ASN A 116 -4.38 16.47 4.35
CA ASN A 116 -4.45 17.90 4.59
C ASN A 116 -4.40 18.71 3.29
N GLN A 117 -4.46 20.04 3.42
CA GLN A 117 -4.49 20.97 2.28
C GLN A 117 -3.22 20.89 1.40
N ALA A 118 -2.04 20.68 1.99
CA ALA A 118 -0.79 20.58 1.22
C ALA A 118 -0.78 19.31 0.36
N ASP A 119 -1.33 18.20 0.87
CA ASP A 119 -1.48 16.96 0.09
C ASP A 119 -2.46 17.15 -1.07
N TRP A 120 -3.56 17.88 -0.84
CA TRP A 120 -4.52 18.24 -1.89
C TRP A 120 -3.86 19.09 -2.98
N ASP A 121 -3.08 20.11 -2.60
CA ASP A 121 -2.39 20.97 -3.55
C ASP A 121 -1.35 20.17 -4.37
N LEU A 122 -0.61 19.27 -3.72
CA LEU A 122 0.30 18.33 -4.40
C LEU A 122 -0.47 17.44 -5.40
N ALA A 123 -1.57 16.84 -4.98
CA ALA A 123 -2.39 15.99 -5.84
C ALA A 123 -2.90 16.77 -7.05
N GLN A 124 -3.37 18.01 -6.87
CA GLN A 124 -3.83 18.86 -7.99
C GLN A 124 -2.70 19.17 -8.98
N LEU A 125 -1.48 19.42 -8.50
CA LEU A 125 -0.31 19.65 -9.36
C LEU A 125 0.04 18.39 -10.17
N VAL A 126 0.08 17.22 -9.51
CA VAL A 126 0.37 15.94 -10.17
C VAL A 126 -0.72 15.62 -11.21
N TRP A 127 -2.00 15.78 -10.84
CA TRP A 127 -3.12 15.54 -11.75
C TRP A 127 -3.01 16.41 -13.01
N ARG A 128 -2.73 17.72 -12.87
CA ARG A 128 -2.53 18.60 -14.03
C ARG A 128 -1.35 18.17 -14.88
N GLY A 129 -0.22 17.79 -14.26
CA GLY A 129 0.97 17.33 -14.98
C GLY A 129 0.74 16.03 -15.76
N LEU A 130 -0.13 15.14 -15.27
CA LEU A 130 -0.49 13.90 -15.97
C LEU A 130 -1.44 14.12 -17.16
N HIS A 131 -2.11 15.28 -17.24
CA HIS A 131 -3.12 15.60 -18.26
C HIS A 131 -2.74 16.84 -19.11
N ALA A 132 -1.48 17.26 -19.07
CA ALA A 132 -0.95 18.39 -19.83
C ALA A 132 -0.62 18.03 -21.28
#